data_AF-A0AA87Q1E6-F1
#
_entry.id   AF-A0AA87Q1E6-F1
#
_cell.length_a   1.000
_cell.length_b   1.000
_cell.length_c   1.000
_cell.angle_alpha   90.00
_cell.angle_beta   90.00
_cell.angle_gamma   90.00
#
_symmetry.space_group_name_H-M   'P 1'
#
loop_
_entity.id
_entity.type
_entity.pdbx_description
1 polymer ?
#
loop_
_entity_poly.entity_id
_entity_poly.type
_entity_poly.pdbx_seq_one_letter_code
_entity_poly.pdbx_strand_id
1 'polypeptide(L)'
;MAFLQIVSGAADIPVTRLLGQSPAGLNATGDADMRNYHDRIQAIQELDFTPAMSRLDECLIRSATGARDPDIYASWAPLEQMSEKDKAEIFKTKADAARVLFGSSAGQEIIPRQALSEALVNTLVDDGSLPGLEAAIAALGGSVQVDQPEPSSEEAGREASVPDATSL
;
A
#
# COMPACT_ATOMS: atom_id res chain seq x y z
N MET A 1 0.77 -41.61 -1.21
CA MET A 1 1.39 -40.29 -1.41
C MET A 1 0.97 -39.64 -2.73
N ALA A 2 1.01 -40.33 -3.88
CA ALA A 2 0.65 -39.74 -5.19
C ALA A 2 -0.77 -39.13 -5.26
N PHE A 3 -1.77 -39.76 -4.66
CA PHE A 3 -3.15 -39.22 -4.65
C PHE A 3 -3.24 -37.81 -4.03
N LEU A 4 -2.59 -37.59 -2.88
CA LEU A 4 -2.64 -36.29 -2.20
C LEU A 4 -1.90 -35.18 -2.99
N GLN A 5 -0.87 -35.53 -3.74
CA GLN A 5 -0.17 -34.60 -4.64
C GLN A 5 -1.04 -34.22 -5.85
N ILE A 6 -1.85 -35.16 -6.37
CA ILE A 6 -2.81 -34.86 -7.43
C ILE A 6 -3.90 -33.93 -6.88
N VAL A 7 -4.39 -34.17 -5.66
CA VAL A 7 -5.38 -33.31 -5.01
C VAL A 7 -4.85 -31.90 -4.79
N SER A 8 -3.60 -31.74 -4.34
CA SER A 8 -2.99 -30.40 -4.19
C SER A 8 -2.86 -29.65 -5.51
N GLY A 9 -2.46 -30.35 -6.58
CA GLY A 9 -2.40 -29.78 -7.92
C GLY A 9 -3.79 -29.38 -8.45
N ALA A 10 -4.81 -30.22 -8.23
CA ALA A 10 -6.18 -29.93 -8.65
C ALA A 10 -6.83 -28.80 -7.84
N ALA A 11 -6.50 -28.67 -6.56
CA ALA A 11 -6.95 -27.57 -5.70
C ALA A 11 -6.18 -26.27 -5.96
N ASP A 12 -5.07 -26.34 -6.69
CA ASP A 12 -4.13 -25.25 -6.93
C ASP A 12 -3.65 -24.63 -5.61
N ILE A 13 -3.28 -25.51 -4.68
CA ILE A 13 -2.71 -25.20 -3.35
C ILE A 13 -1.43 -26.01 -3.21
N PRO A 14 -0.28 -25.40 -2.85
CA PRO A 14 0.98 -26.12 -2.65
C PRO A 14 0.84 -27.29 -1.68
N VAL A 15 1.52 -28.42 -1.97
CA VAL A 15 1.53 -29.61 -1.09
C VAL A 15 1.98 -29.24 0.32
N THR A 16 3.01 -28.39 0.43
CA THR A 16 3.57 -27.92 1.69
C THR A 16 2.53 -27.17 2.52
N ARG A 17 1.70 -26.37 1.85
CA ARG A 17 0.61 -25.62 2.47
C ARG A 17 -0.61 -26.49 2.80
N LEU A 18 -1.03 -27.34 1.86
CA LEU A 18 -2.22 -28.18 1.98
C LEU A 18 -2.04 -29.30 3.01
N LEU A 19 -0.86 -29.94 3.02
CA LEU A 19 -0.58 -31.10 3.86
C LEU A 19 0.30 -30.77 5.08
N GLY A 20 0.78 -29.53 5.21
CA GLY A 20 1.69 -29.13 6.30
C GLY A 20 3.04 -29.84 6.25
N GLN A 21 3.49 -30.24 5.06
CA GLN A 21 4.75 -30.96 4.87
C GLN A 21 5.89 -29.98 4.55
N SER A 22 7.10 -30.31 4.99
CA SER A 22 8.30 -29.58 4.55
C SER A 22 8.54 -29.76 3.05
N PRO A 23 9.10 -28.76 2.35
CA PRO A 23 9.49 -28.91 0.95
C PRO A 23 10.45 -30.10 0.76
N ALA A 24 10.26 -30.86 -0.32
CA ALA A 24 11.07 -32.05 -0.60
C ALA A 24 12.24 -31.72 -1.54
N GLY A 25 13.44 -32.22 -1.22
CA GLY A 25 14.66 -32.04 -2.02
C GLY A 25 15.77 -31.30 -1.25
N LEU A 26 17.04 -31.55 -1.62
CA LEU A 26 18.15 -30.76 -1.07
C LEU A 26 17.97 -29.29 -1.50
N ASN A 27 17.90 -28.37 -0.54
CA ASN A 27 17.70 -26.93 -0.73
C ASN A 27 16.31 -26.49 -1.22
N ALA A 28 15.26 -27.30 -1.07
CA ALA A 28 13.90 -26.85 -1.37
C ALA A 28 13.39 -25.91 -0.28
N THR A 29 13.11 -24.65 -0.62
CA THR A 29 12.55 -23.63 0.30
C THR A 29 11.02 -23.52 0.21
N GLY A 30 10.44 -23.94 -0.91
CA GLY A 30 8.99 -23.82 -1.18
C GLY A 30 8.57 -22.43 -1.67
N ASP A 31 9.51 -21.51 -1.87
CA ASP A 31 9.22 -20.10 -2.22
C ASP A 31 8.54 -19.96 -3.58
N ALA A 32 8.90 -20.79 -4.57
CA ALA A 32 8.26 -20.78 -5.87
C ALA A 32 6.79 -21.23 -5.79
N ASP A 33 6.51 -22.27 -5.01
CA ASP A 33 5.15 -22.78 -4.83
C ASP A 33 4.28 -21.77 -4.08
N MET A 34 4.83 -21.12 -3.05
CA MET A 34 4.14 -20.06 -2.30
C MET A 34 3.87 -18.82 -3.15
N ARG A 35 4.82 -18.40 -3.99
CA ARG A 35 4.60 -17.29 -4.95
C ARG A 35 3.46 -17.59 -5.91
N ASN A 36 3.47 -18.77 -6.56
CA ASN A 36 2.38 -19.17 -7.45
C ASN A 36 1.02 -19.20 -6.73
N TYR A 37 1.01 -19.63 -5.46
CA TYR A 37 -0.20 -19.63 -4.63
C TYR A 37 -0.70 -18.21 -4.33
N HIS A 38 0.20 -17.28 -4.00
CA HIS A 38 -0.15 -15.88 -3.81
C HIS A 38 -0.64 -15.23 -5.12
N ASP A 39 0.01 -15.48 -6.25
CA ASP A 39 -0.41 -14.98 -7.57
C ASP A 39 -1.83 -15.43 -7.89
N ARG A 40 -2.17 -16.69 -7.60
CA ARG A 40 -3.53 -17.21 -7.76
C ARG A 40 -4.54 -16.49 -6.85
N ILE A 41 -4.21 -16.28 -5.58
CA ILE A 41 -5.11 -15.56 -4.65
C ILE A 41 -5.31 -14.13 -5.13
N GLN A 42 -4.25 -13.45 -5.57
CA GLN A 42 -4.34 -12.10 -6.12
C GLN A 42 -5.22 -12.07 -7.37
N ALA A 43 -5.09 -13.05 -8.27
CA ALA A 43 -5.97 -13.16 -9.43
C ALA A 43 -7.45 -13.30 -9.02
N ILE A 44 -7.77 -14.11 -8.00
CA ILE A 44 -9.15 -14.24 -7.48
C ILE A 44 -9.62 -12.91 -6.86
N GLN A 45 -8.77 -12.25 -6.08
CA GLN A 45 -9.05 -10.93 -5.50
C GLN A 45 -9.41 -9.91 -6.58
N GLU A 46 -8.62 -9.83 -7.64
CA GLU A 46 -8.77 -8.83 -8.70
C GLU A 46 -9.89 -9.17 -9.70
N LEU A 47 -10.03 -10.44 -10.10
CA LEU A 47 -10.93 -10.84 -11.17
C LEU A 47 -12.33 -11.21 -10.67
N ASP A 48 -12.46 -11.70 -9.44
CA ASP A 48 -13.74 -12.15 -8.90
C ASP A 48 -14.26 -11.18 -7.82
N PHE A 49 -13.45 -10.89 -6.80
CA PHE A 49 -13.91 -10.12 -5.65
C PHE A 49 -14.00 -8.62 -5.92
N THR A 50 -13.00 -8.01 -6.55
CA THR A 50 -13.04 -6.58 -6.91
C THR A 50 -14.32 -6.23 -7.70
N PRO A 51 -14.68 -6.90 -8.81
CA PRO A 51 -15.91 -6.56 -9.52
C PRO A 51 -17.16 -6.89 -8.71
N ALA A 52 -17.17 -7.96 -7.90
CA ALA A 52 -18.29 -8.28 -7.04
C ALA A 52 -18.55 -7.20 -5.98
N MET A 53 -17.49 -6.65 -5.37
CA MET A 53 -17.57 -5.61 -4.34
C MET A 53 -17.81 -4.22 -4.92
N SER A 54 -17.32 -3.94 -6.14
CA SER A 54 -17.41 -2.62 -6.78
C SER A 54 -18.82 -2.01 -6.78
N ARG A 55 -19.86 -2.84 -6.96
CA ARG A 55 -21.26 -2.37 -6.92
C ARG A 55 -21.68 -1.90 -5.54
N LEU A 56 -21.28 -2.63 -4.50
CA LEU A 56 -21.56 -2.27 -3.12
C LEU A 56 -20.78 -1.01 -2.75
N ASP A 57 -19.52 -0.93 -3.14
CA ASP A 57 -18.65 0.23 -2.89
C ASP A 57 -19.22 1.50 -3.51
N GLU A 58 -19.68 1.47 -4.76
CA GLU A 58 -20.35 2.61 -5.40
C GLU A 58 -21.59 3.08 -4.63
N CYS A 59 -22.39 2.16 -4.10
CA CYS A 59 -23.56 2.50 -3.28
C CYS A 59 -23.15 3.11 -1.93
N LEU A 60 -22.16 2.52 -1.25
CA LEU A 60 -21.68 2.98 0.05
C LEU A 60 -21.04 4.36 -0.05
N ILE A 61 -20.14 4.56 -1.01
CA ILE A 61 -19.45 5.84 -1.23
C ILE A 61 -20.48 6.94 -1.47
N ARG A 62 -21.40 6.75 -2.43
CA ARG A 62 -22.40 7.77 -2.76
C ARG A 62 -23.39 8.01 -1.62
N SER A 63 -23.72 6.98 -0.84
CA SER A 63 -24.58 7.15 0.33
C SER A 63 -23.91 7.94 1.45
N ALA A 64 -22.58 7.82 1.60
CA ALA A 64 -21.84 8.50 2.65
C ALA A 64 -21.44 9.92 2.26
N THR A 65 -21.02 10.15 1.01
CA THR A 65 -20.45 11.43 0.55
C THR A 65 -21.38 12.22 -0.38
N GLY A 66 -22.50 11.62 -0.84
CA GLY A 66 -23.44 12.23 -1.78
C GLY A 66 -22.99 12.20 -3.25
N ALA A 67 -21.74 11.86 -3.54
CA ALA A 67 -21.18 11.78 -4.90
C ALA A 67 -20.12 10.67 -5.00
N ARG A 68 -19.61 10.40 -6.21
CA ARG A 68 -18.44 9.52 -6.36
C ARG A 68 -17.18 10.36 -6.22
N ASP A 69 -16.64 10.40 -5.01
CA ASP A 69 -15.36 11.04 -4.70
C ASP A 69 -14.20 10.21 -5.31
N PRO A 70 -13.37 10.74 -6.22
CA PRO A 70 -12.28 10.00 -6.85
C PRO A 70 -11.17 9.58 -5.89
N ASP A 71 -11.03 10.23 -4.74
CA ASP A 71 -9.95 9.99 -3.79
C ASP A 71 -10.21 8.77 -2.88
N ILE A 72 -11.46 8.27 -2.89
CA ILE A 72 -11.84 7.05 -2.18
C ILE A 72 -11.63 5.83 -3.08
N TYR A 73 -10.60 5.04 -2.76
CA TYR A 73 -10.33 3.76 -3.40
C TYR A 73 -9.90 2.71 -2.38
N ALA A 74 -10.10 1.44 -2.74
CA ALA A 74 -9.67 0.30 -1.95
C ALA A 74 -8.53 -0.42 -2.67
N SER A 75 -7.56 -0.90 -1.90
CA SER A 75 -6.50 -1.78 -2.37
C SER A 75 -6.46 -3.05 -1.51
N TRP A 76 -6.09 -4.17 -2.13
CA TRP A 76 -5.92 -5.42 -1.40
C TRP A 76 -4.64 -5.38 -0.56
N ALA A 77 -4.71 -5.90 0.66
CA ALA A 77 -3.54 -6.04 1.50
C ALA A 77 -2.51 -6.98 0.83
N PRO A 78 -1.20 -6.68 0.93
CA PRO A 78 -0.15 -7.55 0.37
C PRO A 78 -0.24 -8.97 0.95
N LEU A 79 -0.20 -9.97 0.07
CA LEU A 79 -0.22 -11.39 0.44
C LEU A 79 1.12 -11.89 0.96
N GLU A 80 2.20 -11.17 0.67
CA GLU A 80 3.55 -11.45 1.13
C GLU A 80 4.12 -10.23 1.83
N GLN A 81 4.74 -10.47 2.98
CA GLN A 81 5.42 -9.43 3.73
C GLN A 81 6.84 -9.32 3.23
N MET A 82 7.23 -8.10 2.87
CA MET A 82 8.61 -7.81 2.52
C MET A 82 9.50 -7.99 3.73
N SER A 83 10.66 -8.64 3.55
CA SER A 83 11.66 -8.66 4.60
C SER A 83 12.30 -7.27 4.77
N GLU A 84 12.87 -7.00 5.94
CA GLU A 84 13.61 -5.75 6.17
C GLU A 84 14.77 -5.56 5.17
N LYS A 85 15.35 -6.67 4.70
CA LYS A 85 16.36 -6.65 3.65
C LYS A 85 15.78 -6.19 2.32
N ASP A 86 14.62 -6.72 1.91
CA ASP A 86 13.98 -6.34 0.65
C ASP A 86 13.56 -4.86 0.68
N LYS A 87 13.05 -4.39 1.82
CA LYS A 87 12.73 -2.96 2.01
C LYS A 87 13.96 -2.08 1.85
N ALA A 88 15.09 -2.45 2.46
CA ALA A 88 16.35 -1.72 2.34
C ALA A 88 16.90 -1.72 0.91
N GLU A 89 16.78 -2.84 0.20
CA GLU A 89 17.18 -2.95 -1.21
C GLU A 89 16.29 -2.06 -2.10
N ILE A 90 14.96 -2.09 -1.92
CA ILE A 90 14.05 -1.20 -2.64
C ILE A 90 14.38 0.27 -2.38
N PHE A 91 14.58 0.66 -1.11
CA PHE A 91 14.93 2.03 -0.77
C PHE A 91 16.21 2.48 -1.48
N LYS A 92 17.25 1.63 -1.46
CA LYS A 92 18.50 1.91 -2.18
C LYS A 92 18.27 2.05 -3.68
N THR A 93 17.52 1.14 -4.30
CA THR A 93 17.21 1.19 -5.72
C THR A 93 16.44 2.45 -6.09
N LYS A 94 15.48 2.88 -5.26
CA LYS A 94 14.75 4.16 -5.44
C LYS A 94 15.68 5.36 -5.36
N ALA A 95 16.58 5.40 -4.35
CA ALA A 95 17.56 6.47 -4.20
C ALA A 95 18.54 6.54 -5.39
N ASP A 96 19.02 5.38 -5.86
CA ASP A 96 19.88 5.28 -7.04
C ASP A 96 19.13 5.76 -8.30
N ALA A 97 17.87 5.36 -8.48
CA ALA A 97 17.03 5.83 -9.59
C ALA A 97 16.82 7.36 -9.54
N ALA A 98 16.54 7.92 -8.37
CA ALA A 98 16.41 9.37 -8.19
C ALA A 98 17.71 10.09 -8.56
N ARG A 99 18.87 9.54 -8.19
CA ARG A 99 20.18 10.08 -8.58
C ARG A 99 20.39 10.08 -10.09
N VAL A 100 19.92 9.03 -10.78
CA VAL A 100 19.97 8.97 -12.26
C VAL A 100 19.07 10.03 -12.89
N LEU A 101 17.85 10.20 -12.39
CA LEU A 101 16.89 11.19 -12.89
C LEU A 101 17.36 12.64 -12.69
N PHE A 102 18.05 12.89 -11.58
CA PHE A 102 18.70 14.17 -11.27
C PHE A 102 19.93 14.45 -12.15
N GLY A 103 20.49 13.44 -12.81
CA GLY A 103 21.73 13.55 -13.57
C GLY A 103 22.98 13.67 -12.67
N SER A 104 24.13 13.24 -13.15
CA SER A 104 25.39 13.31 -12.38
C SER A 104 26.13 14.64 -12.53
N SER A 105 25.73 15.47 -13.50
CA SER A 105 26.35 16.75 -13.84
C SER A 105 25.28 17.77 -14.26
N ALA A 106 25.59 19.06 -14.06
CA ALA A 106 24.71 20.15 -14.49
C ALA A 106 24.41 20.06 -16.00
N GLY A 107 23.13 20.10 -16.36
CA GLY A 107 22.65 20.00 -17.75
C GLY A 107 22.34 18.58 -18.26
N GLN A 108 22.53 17.54 -17.42
CA GLN A 108 22.08 16.16 -17.72
C GLN A 108 20.82 15.76 -16.92
N GLU A 109 20.15 16.73 -16.30
CA GLU A 109 18.92 16.53 -15.53
C GLU A 109 17.78 16.11 -16.47
N ILE A 110 17.22 14.92 -16.25
CA ILE A 110 16.02 14.47 -16.97
C ILE A 110 14.78 15.15 -16.37
N ILE A 111 14.75 15.23 -15.03
CA ILE A 111 13.69 15.88 -14.27
C ILE A 111 14.30 17.03 -13.46
N PRO A 112 13.68 18.23 -13.45
CA PRO A 112 14.14 19.34 -12.61
C PRO A 112 14.24 18.93 -11.13
N ARG A 113 15.32 19.38 -10.48
CA ARG A 113 15.65 19.00 -9.10
C ARG A 113 14.50 19.20 -8.11
N GLN A 114 13.78 20.31 -8.24
CA GLN A 114 12.68 20.67 -7.34
C GLN A 114 11.51 19.69 -7.47
N ALA A 115 11.05 19.44 -8.70
CA ALA A 115 9.94 18.54 -8.97
C ALA A 115 10.26 17.10 -8.53
N LEU A 116 11.49 16.65 -8.76
CA LEU A 116 11.93 15.33 -8.31
C LEU A 116 12.04 15.24 -6.79
N SER A 117 12.51 16.30 -6.12
CA SER A 117 12.63 16.34 -4.67
C SER A 117 11.26 16.24 -4.00
N GLU A 118 10.27 16.99 -4.49
CA GLU A 118 8.90 16.96 -3.96
C GLU A 118 8.26 15.59 -4.15
N ALA A 119 8.32 15.05 -5.37
CA ALA A 119 7.79 13.72 -5.66
C ALA A 119 8.47 12.62 -4.82
N LEU A 120 9.79 12.71 -4.62
CA LEU A 120 10.54 11.73 -3.82
C LEU A 120 10.18 11.82 -2.34
N VAL A 121 9.99 13.02 -1.78
CA VAL A 121 9.58 13.19 -0.38
C VAL A 121 8.23 12.53 -0.15
N ASN A 122 7.23 12.85 -0.98
CA ASN A 122 5.89 12.27 -0.86
C ASN A 122 5.95 10.75 -1.00
N THR A 123 6.68 10.24 -2.00
CA THR A 123 6.82 8.78 -2.21
C THR A 123 7.43 8.07 -1.00
N LEU A 124 8.47 8.64 -0.38
CA LEU A 124 9.18 8.03 0.76
C LEU A 124 8.42 8.15 2.09
N VAL A 125 7.47 9.07 2.18
CA VAL A 125 6.55 9.18 3.31
C VAL A 125 5.39 8.21 3.13
N ASP A 126 4.77 8.19 1.95
CA ASP A 126 3.64 7.32 1.62
C ASP A 126 3.99 5.83 1.74
N ASP A 127 5.18 5.44 1.30
CA ASP A 127 5.66 4.05 1.41
C ASP A 127 6.23 3.71 2.80
N GLY A 128 6.28 4.70 3.71
CA GLY A 128 6.76 4.56 5.08
C GLY A 128 8.28 4.39 5.21
N SER A 129 9.06 4.62 4.16
CA SER A 129 10.52 4.51 4.20
C SER A 129 11.18 5.53 5.13
N LEU A 130 10.66 6.76 5.17
CA LEU A 130 11.18 7.86 5.98
C LEU A 130 10.05 8.63 6.70
N PRO A 131 9.45 8.04 7.75
CA PRO A 131 8.41 8.71 8.51
C PRO A 131 8.96 9.98 9.18
N GLY A 132 8.20 11.08 9.10
CA GLY A 132 8.58 12.37 9.68
C GLY A 132 9.55 13.21 8.84
N LEU A 133 9.90 12.76 7.62
CA LEU A 133 10.75 13.51 6.71
C LEU A 133 10.18 14.91 6.38
N GLU A 134 8.87 15.00 6.13
CA GLU A 134 8.19 16.26 5.84
C GLU A 134 8.33 17.27 6.98
N ALA A 135 8.09 16.84 8.22
CA ALA A 135 8.23 17.69 9.40
C ALA A 135 9.68 18.20 9.55
N ALA A 136 10.67 17.36 9.24
CA ALA A 136 12.08 17.76 9.25
C ALA A 136 12.41 18.77 8.14
N ILE A 137 11.85 18.62 6.94
CA ILE A 137 12.04 19.56 5.82
C ILE A 137 11.38 20.91 6.12
N ALA A 138 10.16 20.90 6.66
CA ALA A 138 9.43 22.11 7.04
C ALA A 138 10.18 22.91 8.12
N ALA A 139 10.77 22.23 9.12
CA ALA A 139 11.59 22.86 10.16
C ALA A 139 12.84 23.57 9.60
N LEU A 140 13.33 23.15 8.43
CA LEU A 140 14.48 23.77 7.73
C LEU A 140 14.07 24.90 6.76
N GLY A 141 12.77 25.23 6.68
CA GLY A 141 12.25 26.27 5.79
C GLY A 141 12.03 25.81 4.34
N GLY A 142 11.97 24.50 4.09
CA GLY A 142 11.57 23.95 2.79
C GLY A 142 10.05 23.99 2.62
N SER A 143 9.58 24.43 1.45
CA SER A 143 8.15 24.36 1.08
C SER A 143 7.87 23.03 0.37
N VAL A 144 7.37 22.03 1.09
CA VAL A 144 6.64 20.91 0.50
C VAL A 144 5.17 21.20 0.73
N GLN A 145 4.37 21.21 -0.33
CA GLN A 145 2.93 21.46 -0.20
C GLN A 145 2.30 20.28 0.53
N VAL A 146 1.86 20.54 1.76
CA VAL A 146 1.21 19.56 2.62
C VAL A 146 -0.25 19.47 2.18
N ASP A 147 -0.62 18.37 1.51
CA ASP A 147 -2.04 18.02 1.38
C ASP A 147 -2.46 17.36 2.70
N GLN A 148 -2.65 18.21 3.72
CA GLN A 148 -3.19 17.77 4.99
C GLN A 148 -4.66 17.38 4.72
N PRO A 149 -5.09 16.15 5.06
CA PRO A 149 -6.52 15.87 5.05
C PRO A 149 -7.17 16.83 6.05
N GLU A 150 -7.96 17.76 5.52
CA GLU A 150 -8.73 18.72 6.30
C GLU A 150 -9.47 17.95 7.40
N PRO A 151 -9.32 18.33 8.69
CA PRO A 151 -10.13 17.72 9.74
C PRO A 151 -11.59 18.01 9.40
N SER A 152 -12.36 16.94 9.15
CA SER A 152 -13.78 17.03 8.87
C SER A 152 -14.43 17.99 9.86
N SER A 153 -15.07 19.02 9.34
CA SER A 153 -15.70 20.12 10.11
C SER A 153 -16.86 19.66 11.02
N GLU A 154 -17.06 18.37 11.20
CA GLU A 154 -18.06 17.77 12.08
C GLU A 154 -17.60 17.59 13.53
N GLU A 155 -16.29 17.59 13.84
CA GLU A 155 -15.83 17.45 15.23
C GLU A 155 -15.77 18.78 16.01
N ALA A 156 -15.69 19.93 15.34
CA ALA A 156 -15.76 21.24 16.01
C ALA A 156 -17.19 21.62 16.46
N GLY A 157 -18.21 20.94 15.94
CA GLY A 157 -19.62 21.27 16.21
C GLY A 157 -20.27 20.52 17.39
N ARG A 158 -19.61 19.50 17.95
CA ARG A 158 -20.22 18.64 18.99
C ARG A 158 -19.88 19.03 20.43
N GLU A 159 -18.90 19.90 20.66
CA GLU A 159 -18.50 20.28 22.02
C GLU A 159 -19.22 21.52 22.58
N ALA A 160 -20.05 22.23 21.79
CA ALA A 160 -20.66 23.50 22.20
C ALA A 160 -22.16 23.45 22.55
N SER A 161 -22.79 22.27 22.66
CA SER A 161 -24.24 22.18 22.94
C SER A 161 -24.58 21.09 23.96
N VAL A 162 -24.29 21.37 25.24
CA VAL A 162 -25.03 20.76 26.35
C VAL A 162 -25.94 21.83 26.94
N PRO A 163 -27.24 21.85 26.62
CA PRO A 163 -28.18 22.70 27.35
C PRO A 163 -28.44 22.11 28.74
N ASP A 164 -28.18 22.94 29.74
CA ASP A 164 -28.48 22.72 31.15
C ASP A 164 -29.98 22.44 31.34
N ALA A 165 -30.30 21.24 31.85
CA ALA A 165 -31.66 20.81 32.10
C ALA A 165 -31.78 20.34 33.55
N THR A 166 -31.85 21.29 34.50
CA THR A 166 -32.56 21.08 35.78
C THR A 166 -33.06 22.41 36.35
N SER A 167 -34.24 22.84 35.92
CA SER A 167 -35.17 23.62 36.76
C SER A 167 -36.53 23.76 36.08
N LEU A 168 -37.44 22.82 36.39
CA LEU A 168 -38.83 23.00 36.84
C LEU A 168 -39.56 21.65 36.84
#